data_AF-A0A6J7UN85-F1
#
_entry.id   AF-A0A6J7UN85-F1
#
_cell.length_a   1.000
_cell.length_b   1.000
_cell.length_c   1.000
_cell.angle_alpha   90.00
_cell.angle_beta   90.00
_cell.angle_gamma   90.00
#
_symmetry.space_group_name_H-M   'P 1'
#
loop_
_entity.id
_entity.type
_entity.pdbx_description
1 polymer ?
#
loop_
_entity_poly.entity_id
_entity_poly.type
_entity_poly.pdbx_seq_one_letter_code
_entity_poly.pdbx_strand_id
1 'polypeptide(L)'
;MSFSDVDPEPLHEFTFFVDAETYMSYGGELDATEQDLHDLGIESVDIPRGYASDLGERIPVRVRGTARGLKAYARLIHLHDPLQLEEMQRVTSDRP
;
A
#
# COMPACT_ATOMS: atom_id res chain seq x y z
N MET A 1 36.09 -3.46 -9.13
CA MET A 1 34.99 -3.45 -8.16
C MET A 1 33.72 -3.68 -8.95
N SER A 2 33.19 -4.91 -8.95
CA SER A 2 31.84 -5.15 -9.48
C SER A 2 30.88 -4.52 -8.49
N PHE A 3 30.17 -3.49 -8.92
CA PHE A 3 28.91 -3.12 -8.29
C PHE A 3 28.03 -4.33 -8.46
N SER A 4 27.75 -5.05 -7.37
CA SER A 4 26.74 -6.10 -7.41
C SER A 4 25.47 -5.46 -7.95
N ASP A 5 24.99 -5.94 -9.09
CA ASP A 5 23.59 -5.82 -9.48
C ASP A 5 22.76 -6.31 -8.29
N VAL A 6 22.42 -5.40 -7.39
CA VAL A 6 21.36 -5.61 -6.42
C VAL A 6 20.11 -5.66 -7.29
N ASP A 7 19.72 -6.87 -7.66
CA ASP A 7 18.44 -7.10 -8.31
C ASP A 7 17.39 -6.35 -7.48
N PRO A 8 16.71 -5.33 -8.05
CA PRO A 8 15.77 -4.54 -7.29
C PRO A 8 14.74 -5.47 -6.70
N GLU A 9 14.43 -5.32 -5.40
CA GLU A 9 13.41 -6.15 -4.76
C GLU A 9 12.15 -6.18 -5.65
N PRO A 10 11.55 -7.37 -5.89
CA PRO A 10 10.42 -7.48 -6.78
C PRO A 10 9.28 -6.57 -6.31
N LEU A 11 8.74 -5.80 -7.24
CA LEU A 11 7.59 -4.95 -6.99
C LEU A 11 6.31 -5.76 -7.15
N HIS A 12 5.45 -5.65 -6.16
CA HIS A 12 4.14 -6.25 -6.11
C HIS A 12 3.09 -5.14 -6.13
N GLU A 13 1.89 -5.50 -6.55
CA GLU A 13 0.75 -4.60 -6.54
C GLU A 13 -0.36 -5.22 -5.69
N PHE A 14 -0.92 -4.42 -4.78
CA PHE A 14 -2.01 -4.84 -3.91
C PHE A 14 -3.03 -3.71 -3.74
N THR A 15 -4.32 -4.06 -3.72
CA THR A 15 -5.40 -3.10 -3.48
C THR A 15 -5.90 -3.24 -2.05
N PHE A 16 -5.70 -2.21 -1.25
CA PHE A 16 -6.20 -2.11 0.12
C PHE A 16 -7.61 -1.51 0.11
N PHE A 17 -8.53 -2.11 0.84
CA PHE A 17 -9.85 -1.54 1.10
C PHE A 17 -9.82 -0.88 2.48
N VAL A 18 -9.61 0.44 2.49
CA VAL A 18 -9.56 1.25 3.71
C VAL A 18 -10.93 1.81 4.03
N ASP A 19 -11.28 1.93 5.30
CA ASP A 19 -12.54 2.53 5.70
C ASP A 19 -12.57 4.04 5.35
N ALA A 20 -13.71 4.53 4.87
CA ALA A 20 -13.84 5.91 4.43
C ALA A 20 -13.77 6.92 5.59
N GLU A 21 -14.30 6.58 6.78
CA GLU A 21 -14.14 7.42 7.98
C GLU A 21 -12.68 7.47 8.43
N THR A 22 -11.98 6.34 8.38
CA THR A 22 -10.54 6.27 8.66
C THR A 22 -9.77 7.16 7.69
N TYR A 23 -10.02 7.03 6.39
CA TYR A 23 -9.36 7.86 5.37
C TYR A 23 -9.65 9.36 5.52
N MET A 24 -10.90 9.74 5.82
CA MET A 24 -11.29 11.14 6.04
C MET A 24 -10.75 11.71 7.36
N SER A 25 -10.63 10.91 8.40
CA SER A 25 -10.09 11.34 9.71
C SER A 25 -8.60 11.63 9.68
N TYR A 26 -7.83 10.95 8.82
CA TYR A 26 -6.44 11.28 8.53
C TYR A 26 -6.27 12.32 7.41
N GLY A 27 -7.37 12.94 6.96
CA GLY A 27 -7.32 14.10 6.06
C GLY A 27 -6.77 13.84 4.66
N GLY A 28 -6.69 12.58 4.21
CA GLY A 28 -6.06 12.24 2.94
C GLY A 28 -4.53 12.46 2.90
N GLU A 29 -3.92 12.88 4.00
CA GLU A 29 -2.48 12.93 4.20
C GLU A 29 -2.13 11.75 5.10
N LEU A 30 -1.55 10.69 4.51
CA LEU A 30 -0.84 9.70 5.31
C LEU A 30 0.19 10.44 6.18
N ASP A 31 0.45 9.97 7.38
CA ASP A 31 1.48 10.51 8.29
C ASP A 31 2.92 10.16 7.77
N ALA A 32 3.10 10.18 6.45
CA ALA A 32 4.26 9.80 5.68
C ALA A 32 4.29 10.61 4.38
N THR A 33 5.43 11.22 4.06
CA THR A 33 5.64 11.89 2.77
C THR A 33 5.81 10.88 1.63
N GLU A 34 5.70 11.33 0.38
CA GLU A 34 6.02 10.49 -0.79
C GLU A 34 7.44 9.90 -0.70
N GLN A 35 8.39 10.66 -0.14
CA GLN A 35 9.75 10.20 0.04
C GLN A 35 9.85 9.12 1.13
N ASP A 36 9.11 9.25 2.23
CA ASP A 36 9.03 8.20 3.26
C ASP A 36 8.45 6.91 2.68
N LEU A 37 7.41 7.02 1.85
CA LEU A 37 6.83 5.87 1.15
C LEU A 37 7.86 5.19 0.24
N HIS A 38 8.63 5.97 -0.53
CA HIS A 38 9.72 5.44 -1.34
C HIS A 38 10.81 4.74 -0.51
N ASP A 39 11.25 5.31 0.60
CA ASP A 39 12.22 4.70 1.51
C ASP A 39 11.70 3.39 2.14
N LEU A 40 10.39 3.29 2.37
CA LEU A 40 9.75 2.04 2.80
C LEU A 40 9.71 0.97 1.70
N GLY A 41 9.91 1.35 0.45
CA GLY A 41 9.84 0.49 -0.73
C GLY A 41 8.51 0.56 -1.46
N ILE A 42 7.70 1.60 -1.24
CA ILE A 42 6.51 1.87 -2.04
C ILE A 42 6.92 2.68 -3.27
N GLU A 43 6.53 2.22 -4.45
CA GLU A 43 6.76 2.93 -5.72
C GLU A 43 5.64 3.91 -6.01
N SER A 44 4.38 3.52 -5.77
CA SER A 44 3.23 4.38 -6.07
C SER A 44 2.02 4.01 -5.23
N VAL A 45 1.23 5.01 -4.89
CA VAL A 45 -0.10 4.88 -4.26
C VAL A 45 -1.12 5.56 -5.16
N ASP A 46 -2.01 4.79 -5.76
CA ASP A 46 -3.11 5.29 -6.59
C ASP A 46 -4.41 5.23 -5.79
N ILE A 47 -4.96 6.43 -5.55
CA ILE A 47 -6.23 6.63 -4.87
C ILE A 47 -7.22 7.13 -5.91
N PRO A 48 -8.27 6.35 -6.23
CA PRO A 48 -9.17 6.69 -7.32
C PRO A 48 -9.91 8.00 -7.04
N ARG A 49 -9.66 9.02 -7.88
CA ARG A 49 -10.34 10.32 -7.84
C ARG A 49 -11.70 10.19 -8.51
N GLY A 50 -12.78 10.24 -7.73
CA GLY A 50 -14.14 10.23 -8.29
C GLY A 50 -15.21 9.55 -7.44
N TYR A 51 -14.82 8.86 -6.37
CA TYR A 51 -15.79 8.20 -5.49
C TYR A 51 -16.44 9.14 -4.46
N ALA A 52 -16.06 10.43 -4.42
CA ALA A 52 -16.42 11.42 -3.40
C ALA A 52 -17.94 11.66 -3.15
N SER A 53 -18.83 11.03 -3.90
CA SER A 53 -20.29 11.16 -3.72
C SER A 53 -21.00 9.84 -3.39
N ASP A 54 -20.33 8.70 -3.55
CA ASP A 54 -20.89 7.34 -3.42
C ASP A 54 -19.86 6.38 -2.81
N LEU A 55 -18.95 6.89 -1.96
CA LEU A 55 -18.09 6.04 -1.15
C LEU A 55 -19.01 5.18 -0.28
N GLY A 56 -19.17 3.91 -0.65
CA GLY A 56 -19.54 2.89 0.31
C GLY A 56 -18.55 2.89 1.47
N GLU A 57 -18.74 2.02 2.46
CA GLU A 57 -17.95 2.02 3.70
C GLU A 57 -16.41 1.91 3.46
N ARG A 58 -15.95 1.46 2.28
CA ARG A 58 -14.53 1.21 1.98
C ARG A 58 -14.05 1.82 0.66
N ILE A 59 -12.88 2.46 0.71
CA ILE A 59 -12.13 3.05 -0.42
C ILE A 59 -11.07 2.05 -0.92
N PRO A 60 -11.05 1.70 -2.21
CA PRO A 60 -9.99 0.88 -2.79
C PRO A 60 -8.76 1.74 -3.10
N VAL A 61 -7.65 1.49 -2.41
CA VAL A 61 -6.35 2.16 -2.59
C VAL A 61 -5.36 1.17 -3.18
N ARG A 62 -4.90 1.42 -4.40
CA ARG A 62 -3.96 0.55 -5.11
C ARG A 62 -2.54 0.98 -4.79
N VAL A 63 -1.73 0.05 -4.30
CA VAL A 63 -0.36 0.32 -3.88
C VAL A 63 0.58 -0.61 -4.62
N ARG A 64 1.63 -0.03 -5.19
CA ARG A 64 2.73 -0.76 -5.81
C ARG A 64 3.99 -0.56 -5.00
N GLY A 65 4.67 -1.64 -4.66
CA GLY A 65 5.86 -1.60 -3.82
C GLY A 65 6.47 -2.96 -3.57
N THR A 66 7.62 -3.00 -2.90
CA THR A 66 8.26 -4.25 -2.48
C THR A 66 7.39 -4.98 -1.45
N ALA A 67 7.65 -6.27 -1.24
CA ALA A 67 6.98 -7.04 -0.19
C ALA A 67 7.10 -6.38 1.20
N ARG A 68 8.24 -5.74 1.48
CA ARG A 68 8.46 -4.96 2.70
C ARG A 68 7.61 -3.69 2.72
N GLY A 69 7.59 -2.95 1.60
CA GLY A 69 6.81 -1.73 1.44
C GLY A 69 5.33 -1.97 1.69
N LEU A 70 4.74 -2.99 1.05
CA LEU A 70 3.31 -3.30 1.22
C LEU A 70 2.96 -3.66 2.67
N LYS A 71 3.82 -4.41 3.37
CA LYS A 71 3.65 -4.71 4.80
C LYS A 71 3.76 -3.47 5.68
N ALA A 72 4.63 -2.53 5.33
CA ALA A 72 4.76 -1.25 6.04
C ALA A 72 3.52 -0.38 5.81
N TYR A 73 3.05 -0.28 4.57
CA TYR A 73 1.85 0.46 4.21
C TYR A 73 0.61 -0.06 4.95
N ALA A 74 0.43 -1.38 5.03
CA ALA A 74 -0.65 -2.00 5.81
C ALA A 74 -0.66 -1.57 7.28
N ARG A 75 0.51 -1.33 7.88
CA ARG A 75 0.60 -0.82 9.27
C ARG A 75 0.28 0.66 9.36
N LEU A 76 0.69 1.47 8.38
CA LEU A 76 0.40 2.90 8.33
C LEU A 76 -1.10 3.17 8.26
N ILE A 77 -1.84 2.37 7.48
CA ILE A 77 -3.30 2.49 7.36
C ILE A 77 -4.07 1.75 8.47
N HIS A 78 -3.38 1.20 9.47
CA HIS A 78 -3.97 0.37 10.52
C HIS A 78 -4.89 -0.74 9.98
N LEU A 79 -4.43 -1.50 8.98
CA LEU A 79 -5.22 -2.60 8.41
C LEU A 79 -5.45 -3.70 9.46
N HIS A 80 -6.71 -3.88 9.87
CA HIS A 80 -7.12 -4.92 10.82
C HIS A 80 -7.83 -6.12 10.18
N ASP A 81 -8.23 -6.01 8.92
CA ASP A 81 -8.99 -7.07 8.23
C ASP A 81 -8.10 -8.30 7.97
N PRO A 82 -8.40 -9.47 8.57
CA PRO A 82 -7.53 -10.64 8.47
C PRO A 82 -7.47 -11.21 7.06
N LEU A 83 -8.56 -11.11 6.29
CA LEU A 83 -8.61 -11.61 4.92
C LEU A 83 -7.69 -10.78 4.02
N GLN A 84 -7.72 -9.44 4.14
CA GLN A 84 -6.81 -8.59 3.39
C GLN A 84 -5.33 -8.83 3.77
N LEU A 85 -5.04 -9.09 5.05
CA LEU A 85 -3.68 -9.42 5.51
C LEU A 85 -3.19 -10.77 4.97
N GLU A 86 -4.05 -11.78 4.90
CA GLU A 86 -3.73 -13.08 4.30
C GLU A 86 -3.48 -12.96 2.79
N GLU A 87 -4.34 -12.23 2.07
CA GLU A 87 -4.19 -12.04 0.63
C GLU A 87 -2.94 -11.21 0.28
N MET A 88 -2.64 -10.16 1.04
CA MET A 88 -1.38 -9.41 0.91
C MET A 88 -0.17 -10.32 1.12
N GLN A 89 -0.22 -11.21 2.12
CA GLN A 89 0.86 -12.17 2.35
C GLN A 89 1.03 -13.14 1.19
N ARG A 90 -0.05 -13.61 0.57
CA ARG A 90 0.02 -14.44 -0.65
C ARG A 90 0.69 -13.69 -1.78
N VAL A 91 0.20 -12.49 -2.12
CA VAL A 91 0.75 -11.65 -3.21
C VAL A 91 2.23 -11.33 -3.01
N THR A 92 2.66 -11.09 -1.77
CA THR A 92 4.07 -10.76 -1.45
C THR A 92 4.98 -11.97 -1.26
N SER A 93 4.41 -13.18 -1.17
CA SER A 93 5.18 -14.44 -1.08
C SER A 93 5.28 -15.15 -2.41
N ASP A 94 4.34 -14.90 -3.31
CA ASP A 94 4.38 -15.36 -4.70
C ASP A 94 5.43 -14.51 -5.44
N ARG A 95 6.62 -15.07 -5.59
CA ARG A 95 7.69 -14.48 -6.41
C ARG A 95 7.20 -14.45 -7.86
N PRO A 96 7.15 -13.30 -8.55
CA PRO A 96 6.90 -13.29 -9.99
C PRO A 96 8.00 -14.02 -10.77
#